data_AF-A0A4E9F5X0-F1
#
_entry.id   AF-A0A4E9F5X0-F1
#
_cell.length_a   1.000
_cell.length_b   1.000
_cell.length_c   1.000
_cell.angle_alpha   90.00
_cell.angle_beta   90.00
_cell.angle_gamma   90.00
#
_symmetry.space_group_name_H-M   'P 1'
#
loop_
_entity.id
_entity.type
_entity.pdbx_description
1 polymer ?
#
loop_
_entity_poly.entity_id
_entity_poly.type
_entity_poly.pdbx_seq_one_letter_code
_entity_poly.pdbx_strand_id
1 'polypeptide(L)'
;MITSIGVLKHVECLDNCIKHSKCVAVNFFAPMAFQRNGFCELLSESQLDNPKLMRPYKQAAYFENIQCRAGNDIVDDVEENQSERPKDDSITILKKLSEQVDQYRQ
;
A
#
# COMPACT_ATOMS: atom_id res chain seq x y z
N MET A 1 8.54 -0.77 -1.91
CA MET A 1 7.54 -1.85 -1.85
C MET A 1 7.21 -2.17 -3.29
N ILE A 2 6.75 -3.38 -3.64
CA ILE A 2 6.36 -3.69 -5.02
C ILE A 2 5.05 -2.98 -5.34
N THR A 3 4.00 -3.26 -4.57
CA THR A 3 2.67 -2.68 -4.74
C THR A 3 1.82 -2.87 -3.49
N SER A 4 0.73 -2.11 -3.39
CA SER A 4 -0.32 -2.29 -2.39
C SER A 4 -1.65 -2.60 -3.08
N ILE A 5 -2.34 -3.65 -2.64
CA ILE A 5 -3.55 -4.15 -3.30
C ILE A 5 -4.67 -4.32 -2.27
N GLY A 6 -5.87 -3.83 -2.59
CA GLY A 6 -7.06 -4.08 -1.78
C GLY A 6 -7.53 -5.52 -1.91
N VAL A 7 -7.76 -6.20 -0.78
CA VAL A 7 -8.10 -7.64 -0.74
C VAL A 7 -9.15 -7.92 0.33
N LEU A 8 -9.90 -9.01 0.18
CA LEU A 8 -10.84 -9.44 1.22
C LEU A 8 -10.17 -10.38 2.23
N LYS A 9 -9.26 -11.24 1.76
CA LYS A 9 -8.58 -12.25 2.57
C LYS A 9 -7.08 -12.27 2.32
N HIS A 10 -6.31 -12.69 3.32
CA HIS A 10 -4.85 -12.80 3.23
C HIS A 10 -4.36 -13.75 2.11
N VAL A 11 -5.18 -14.75 1.72
CA VAL A 11 -4.83 -15.70 0.64
C VAL A 11 -4.67 -14.98 -0.69
N GLU A 12 -5.47 -13.95 -0.95
CA GLU A 12 -5.36 -13.13 -2.16
C GLU A 12 -4.02 -12.39 -2.19
N CYS A 13 -3.43 -12.05 -1.04
CA CYS A 13 -2.09 -11.45 -0.95
C CYS A 13 -1.02 -12.42 -1.46
N LEU A 14 -1.13 -13.69 -1.06
CA LEU A 14 -0.22 -14.74 -1.48
C LEU A 14 -0.36 -15.01 -2.98
N ASP A 15 -1.59 -15.11 -3.47
CA ASP A 15 -1.90 -15.29 -4.90
C ASP A 15 -1.40 -14.13 -5.76
N ASN A 16 -1.42 -12.91 -5.25
CA ASN A 16 -0.81 -11.78 -5.93
C ASN A 16 0.72 -11.83 -5.83
N CYS A 17 1.29 -12.14 -4.67
CA CYS A 17 2.73 -12.24 -4.50
C CYS A 17 3.37 -13.25 -5.47
N ILE A 18 2.78 -14.44 -5.65
CA ILE A 18 3.31 -15.46 -6.58
C ILE A 18 3.30 -15.02 -8.06
N LYS A 19 2.49 -14.02 -8.43
CA LYS A 19 2.47 -13.44 -9.79
C LYS A 19 3.58 -12.41 -9.99
N HIS A 20 4.15 -11.89 -8.90
CA HIS A 20 5.22 -10.91 -8.93
C HIS A 20 6.55 -11.59 -8.59
N SER A 21 7.41 -11.76 -9.59
CA SER A 21 8.71 -12.46 -9.46
C SER A 21 9.63 -11.90 -8.37
N LYS A 22 9.50 -10.60 -8.05
CA LYS A 22 10.29 -9.89 -7.04
C LYS A 22 9.70 -9.98 -5.64
N CYS A 23 8.49 -10.52 -5.48
CA CYS A 23 7.80 -10.61 -4.21
C CYS A 23 8.35 -11.76 -3.37
N VAL A 24 8.78 -11.45 -2.15
CA VAL A 24 9.35 -12.44 -1.21
C VAL A 24 8.56 -12.55 0.09
N ALA A 25 7.77 -11.52 0.40
CA ALA A 25 6.99 -11.41 1.60
C ALA A 25 5.78 -10.49 1.39
N VAL A 26 4.77 -10.62 2.24
CA VAL A 26 3.60 -9.74 2.24
C VAL A 26 3.24 -9.29 3.66
N ASN A 27 2.80 -8.05 3.79
CA ASN A 27 2.04 -7.58 4.94
C ASN A 27 0.55 -7.62 4.60
N PHE A 28 -0.28 -8.28 5.39
CA PHE A 28 -1.73 -8.21 5.31
C PHE A 28 -2.30 -7.36 6.44
N PHE A 29 -3.05 -6.33 6.07
CA PHE A 29 -3.78 -5.47 6.99
C PHE A 29 -5.25 -5.85 6.92
N ALA A 30 -5.77 -6.40 8.02
CA ALA A 30 -7.16 -6.81 8.10
C ALA A 30 -8.10 -5.60 7.93
N PRO A 31 -9.31 -5.79 7.34
CA PRO A 31 -10.29 -4.74 7.22
C PRO A 31 -10.57 -4.10 8.59
N MET A 32 -10.54 -2.76 8.64
CA MET A 32 -10.96 -2.02 9.84
C MET A 32 -12.49 -1.92 9.89
N ALA A 33 -13.08 -1.61 11.05
CA ALA A 33 -14.53 -1.56 11.23
C ALA A 33 -15.29 -0.68 10.20
N PHE A 34 -14.64 0.34 9.65
CA PHE A 34 -15.22 1.26 8.66
C PHE A 34 -14.81 0.96 7.20
N GLN A 35 -13.92 0.00 6.98
CA GLN A 35 -13.43 -0.39 5.66
C GLN A 35 -13.80 -1.85 5.38
N ARG A 36 -14.53 -2.09 4.29
CA ARG A 36 -14.99 -3.44 3.93
C ARG A 36 -13.85 -4.37 3.51
N ASN A 37 -12.77 -3.79 2.98
CA ASN A 37 -11.64 -4.53 2.45
C ASN A 37 -10.41 -4.27 3.33
N GLY A 38 -9.56 -5.28 3.43
CA GLY A 38 -8.19 -5.12 3.89
C GLY A 38 -7.31 -4.69 2.73
N PHE A 39 -6.02 -4.63 2.98
CA PHE A 39 -5.04 -4.45 1.91
C PHE A 39 -3.78 -5.24 2.20
N CYS A 40 -2.99 -5.45 1.15
CA CYS A 40 -1.72 -6.10 1.25
C CYS A 40 -0.60 -5.32 0.59
N GLU A 41 0.51 -5.20 1.30
CA GLU A 41 1.76 -4.72 0.72
C GLU A 41 2.59 -5.92 0.28
N LEU A 42 2.97 -5.94 -0.99
CA LEU A 42 3.90 -6.91 -1.54
C LEU A 42 5.32 -6.36 -1.38
N LEU A 43 6.20 -7.12 -0.73
CA LEU A 43 7.55 -6.70 -0.38
C LEU A 43 8.59 -7.45 -1.21
N SER A 44 9.62 -6.72 -1.63
CA SER A 44 10.82 -7.26 -2.28
C SER A 44 12.01 -7.14 -1.33
N GLU A 45 13.11 -7.85 -1.61
CA GLU A 45 14.37 -7.68 -0.84
C GLU A 45 15.17 -6.43 -1.26
N SER A 46 14.50 -5.36 -1.72
CA SER A 46 15.17 -4.08 -2.05
C SER A 46 15.74 -3.44 -0.78
N GLN A 47 16.76 -2.57 -0.89
CA GLN A 47 17.36 -1.93 0.30
C GLN A 47 16.36 -1.10 1.12
N LEU A 48 15.33 -0.53 0.48
CA LEU A 48 14.30 0.27 1.15
C LEU A 48 13.20 -0.59 1.77
N ASP A 49 12.99 -1.80 1.24
CA ASP A 49 11.82 -2.62 1.51
C ASP A 49 12.15 -3.99 2.10
N ASN A 50 13.42 -4.21 2.43
CA ASN A 50 13.91 -5.47 2.92
C ASN A 50 13.16 -5.81 4.22
N PRO A 51 12.30 -6.83 4.21
CA PRO A 51 11.49 -7.16 5.37
C PRO A 51 12.33 -7.52 6.59
N LYS A 52 13.55 -8.04 6.38
CA LYS A 52 14.50 -8.40 7.45
C LYS A 52 15.08 -7.17 8.16
N LEU A 53 15.07 -6.01 7.51
CA LEU A 53 15.57 -4.74 8.03
C LEU A 53 14.43 -3.84 8.56
N MET A 54 13.19 -4.10 8.14
CA MET A 54 12.03 -3.34 8.59
C MET A 54 11.56 -3.81 9.97
N ARG A 55 11.18 -2.86 10.83
CA ARG A 55 10.50 -3.19 12.09
C ARG A 55 9.15 -3.86 11.76
N PRO A 56 8.81 -5.02 12.33
CA PRO A 56 7.51 -5.65 12.13
C PRO A 56 6.38 -4.68 12.46
N TYR A 57 5.46 -4.50 11.51
CA TYR A 57 4.29 -3.67 11.72
C TYR A 57 3.30 -4.41 12.62
N LYS A 58 3.12 -3.97 13.87
CA LYS A 58 2.29 -4.68 14.87
C LYS A 58 0.84 -4.93 14.45
N GLN A 59 0.34 -4.17 13.48
CA GLN A 59 -1.04 -4.23 13.01
C GLN A 59 -1.21 -5.08 11.74
N ALA A 60 -0.13 -5.60 11.17
CA ALA A 60 -0.16 -6.45 9.99
C ALA A 60 0.15 -7.90 10.34
N ALA A 61 -0.52 -8.83 9.66
CA ALA A 61 -0.08 -10.21 9.60
C ALA A 61 1.00 -10.33 8.52
N TYR A 62 2.22 -10.71 8.93
CA TYR A 62 3.37 -10.83 8.05
C TYR A 62 3.55 -12.28 7.59
N PHE A 63 3.77 -12.47 6.28
CA PHE A 63 4.03 -13.76 5.67
C PHE A 63 5.29 -13.70 4.82
N GLU A 64 6.19 -14.68 4.97
CA GLU A 64 7.46 -14.76 4.27
C GLU A 64 7.74 -16.17 3.74
N ASN A 65 8.86 -16.35 3.03
CA ASN A 65 9.26 -17.61 2.38
C ASN A 65 8.20 -18.10 1.38
N ILE A 66 7.57 -17.17 0.66
CA ILE A 66 6.54 -17.46 -0.34
C ILE A 66 7.25 -18.08 -1.55
N GLN A 67 6.91 -19.34 -1.86
CA GLN A 67 7.44 -20.04 -3.03
C GLN A 67 6.82 -19.46 -4.30
N CYS A 68 7.47 -18.46 -4.89
CA CYS A 68 7.04 -17.87 -6.15
C CYS A 68 7.34 -18.82 -7.32
N ARG A 69 6.47 -18.83 -8.34
CA ARG A 69 6.69 -19.64 -9.56
C ARG A 69 7.93 -19.12 -10.28
N ALA A 70 8.98 -19.92 -10.32
CA ALA A 70 10.18 -19.61 -11.07
C ALA A 70 9.91 -19.66 -12.58
N GLY A 71 9.86 -18.48 -13.21
CA GLY A 71 10.03 -18.30 -14.65
C GLY A 71 8.81 -18.58 -15.53
N ASN A 72 8.20 -17.49 -16.03
CA ASN A 72 7.78 -17.27 -17.44
C ASN A 72 6.47 -16.49 -17.62
N ASP A 73 5.69 -16.23 -16.57
CA ASP A 73 4.44 -15.44 -16.65
C ASP A 73 4.56 -14.09 -15.94
N ILE A 74 5.67 -13.37 -16.17
CA ILE A 74 5.98 -12.12 -15.48
C ILE A 74 5.23 -10.96 -16.15
N VAL A 75 4.18 -10.46 -15.50
CA VAL A 75 3.67 -9.09 -15.73
C VAL A 75 4.52 -8.14 -14.88
N ASP A 76 5.68 -7.77 -15.40
CA ASP A 76 6.49 -6.63 -14.92
C ASP A 76 6.00 -5.39 -15.68
N ASP A 77 4.73 -5.03 -15.54
CA ASP A 77 4.21 -3.69 -15.83
C ASP A 77 2.72 -3.63 -15.49
N VAL A 78 2.43 -3.16 -14.28
CA VAL A 78 1.24 -2.34 -14.10
C VAL A 78 1.79 -0.99 -13.71
N GLU A 79 2.02 -0.17 -14.74
CA GLU A 79 2.05 1.29 -14.57
C GLU A 79 1.00 1.67 -13.54
N GLU A 80 1.41 2.49 -12.57
CA GLU A 80 0.51 3.23 -11.70
C GLU A 80 -0.64 3.78 -12.56
N ASN A 81 -1.77 3.09 -12.54
CA ASN A 81 -3.02 3.73 -12.89
C ASN A 81 -3.21 4.74 -11.77
N GLN A 82 -2.79 5.98 -12.06
CA GLN A 82 -2.96 7.12 -11.19
C GLN A 82 -4.43 7.14 -10.81
N SER A 83 -4.73 6.61 -9.61
CA SER A 83 -5.96 6.95 -8.94
C SER A 83 -5.86 8.45 -8.75
N GLU A 84 -6.50 9.20 -9.65
CA GLU A 84 -6.67 10.63 -9.54
C GLU A 84 -7.11 10.91 -8.11
N ARG A 85 -6.20 11.47 -7.30
CA ARG A 85 -6.59 12.07 -6.03
C ARG A 85 -7.65 13.11 -6.39
N PRO A 86 -8.82 13.15 -5.75
CA PRO A 86 -9.65 14.33 -5.77
C PRO A 86 -8.83 15.46 -5.14
N LYS A 87 -8.18 16.28 -5.97
CA LYS A 87 -7.52 17.51 -5.56
C LYS A 87 -8.55 18.63 -5.50
N ASP A 88 -9.58 18.57 -4.64
CA ASP A 88 -10.37 19.79 -4.47
C ASP A 88 -11.26 19.85 -3.22
N ASP A 89 -10.69 19.80 -2.02
CA ASP A 89 -11.42 20.34 -0.85
C ASP A 89 -10.46 20.89 0.21
N SER A 90 -9.32 20.21 0.44
CA SER A 90 -8.36 20.61 1.48
C SER A 90 -7.66 21.94 1.19
N ILE A 91 -7.45 22.27 -0.09
CA ILE A 91 -6.81 23.53 -0.51
C ILE A 91 -7.78 24.72 -0.29
N THR A 92 -9.07 24.52 -0.52
CA THR A 92 -10.11 25.55 -0.31
C THR A 92 -10.30 25.85 1.17
N ILE A 93 -10.22 24.83 2.05
CA ILE A 93 -10.28 25.01 3.50
C ILE A 93 -9.07 25.79 4.01
N LEU A 94 -7.85 25.48 3.52
CA LEU A 94 -6.64 26.21 3.90
C LEU A 94 -6.67 27.69 3.48
N LYS A 95 -7.21 28.01 2.30
CA LYS A 95 -7.38 29.41 1.86
C LYS A 95 -8.36 30.18 2.74
N LYS A 96 -9.51 29.59 3.10
CA LYS A 96 -10.49 30.23 3.99
C LYS A 96 -9.95 30.48 5.40
N LEU A 97 -9.13 29.56 5.93
CA LEU A 97 -8.48 29.74 7.22
C LEU A 97 -7.45 30.88 7.19
N SER A 98 -6.69 31.02 6.09
CA SER A 98 -5.74 32.13 5.91
C SER A 98 -6.46 33.48 5.90
N GLU A 99 -7.57 33.60 5.15
CA GLU A 99 -8.36 34.83 5.08
C GLU A 99 -9.00 35.19 6.42
N GLN A 100 -9.45 34.20 7.21
CA GLN A 100 -9.98 34.45 8.54
C GLN A 100 -8.90 34.94 9.53
N VAL A 101 -7.67 34.42 9.45
CA VAL A 101 -6.59 34.85 10.35
C VAL A 101 -6.16 36.30 10.06
N ASP A 102 -6.19 36.74 8.80
CA ASP A 102 -5.90 38.13 8.43
C ASP A 102 -6.98 39.11 8.93
N GLN A 103 -8.22 38.65 9.09
CA GLN A 103 -9.32 39.48 9.61
C GLN A 103 -9.18 39.79 11.12
N TYR A 104 -8.47 38.95 11.89
CA TYR A 104 -8.22 39.17 13.33
C TYR A 104 -6.92 39.94 13.62
N ARG A 105 -6.20 40.38 12.58
CA ARG A 105 -4.90 41.05 12.70
C ARG A 105 -4.96 42.59 12.59
N GLN A 106 -6.16 43.17 12.60
CA GLN A 106 -6.41 44.62 12.69
C GLN A 106 -6.97 44.99 14.06
#